data_AF-A0A5B0SKW4-F1
#
_entry.id   AF-A0A5B0SKW4-F1
#
_cell.length_a   1.000
_cell.length_b   1.000
_cell.length_c   1.000
_cell.angle_alpha   90.00
_cell.angle_beta   90.00
_cell.angle_gamma   90.00
#
_symmetry.space_group_name_H-M   'P 1'
#
loop_
_entity.id
_entity.type
_entity.pdbx_description
1 polymer ?
#
loop_
_entity_poly.entity_id
_entity_poly.type
_entity_poly.pdbx_seq_one_letter_code
_entity_poly.pdbx_strand_id
1 'polypeptide(L)'
;MAQLDVVNRLDYSNLVFLSFRFLYPPLPAYEEFRLPELESIDVLFNLGIDYLGLELDIYRPYMKIGLENDEKARLLGSRAVLIKHILRHWADAPSYPELHRLNKENEALWADYAESHTFKVTVNSYKTTVTQGRKKELIESLSYMDFRGTINLQDPQVEIMLSEEHYSADGPDDNAPAIGIDQVLRMTNIRLRWIWLGLKICDGQRHLVDKFDLKKRIYIGNTSMEAGLSLLMANQGLVGPGSVVNDPFTGTGSMLYASAWYGAYVFGSDIDGRPMRGKEHSIHDSARQYGVSQNLLDCVGVF
;
A
#
# COMPACT_ATOMS: atom_id res chain seq x y z
N MET A 1 10.49 33.31 -4.12
CA MET A 1 11.93 32.97 -4.09
C MET A 1 12.33 32.08 -2.90
N ALA A 2 11.57 31.99 -1.81
CA ALA A 2 11.91 31.13 -0.65
C ALA A 2 11.44 29.65 -0.75
N GLN A 3 10.67 29.27 -1.79
CA GLN A 3 10.12 27.90 -1.95
C GLN A 3 11.02 26.97 -2.79
N LEU A 4 12.01 27.52 -3.49
CA LEU A 4 12.95 26.76 -4.32
C LEU A 4 14.18 26.27 -3.53
N ASP A 5 14.45 26.85 -2.35
CA ASP A 5 15.65 26.53 -1.56
C ASP A 5 15.50 25.29 -0.67
N VAL A 6 14.27 24.84 -0.38
CA VAL A 6 14.03 23.62 0.42
C VAL A 6 14.27 22.34 -0.41
N VAL A 7 14.14 22.42 -1.74
CA VAL A 7 14.33 21.27 -2.64
C VAL A 7 15.83 20.93 -2.85
N ASN A 8 16.74 21.88 -2.59
CA ASN A 8 18.18 21.74 -2.87
C ASN A 8 18.99 20.97 -1.81
N ARG A 9 18.34 20.28 -0.87
CA ARG A 9 19.02 19.45 0.16
C ARG A 9 18.42 18.06 0.35
N LEU A 10 17.59 17.59 -0.57
CA LEU A 10 17.13 16.21 -0.52
C LEU A 10 18.23 15.34 -1.13
N ASP A 11 18.90 14.56 -0.27
CA ASP A 11 19.71 13.45 -0.73
C ASP A 11 18.78 12.40 -1.36
N TYR A 12 18.73 12.41 -2.69
CA TYR A 12 17.87 11.52 -3.47
C TYR A 12 18.21 10.04 -3.30
N SER A 13 19.37 9.69 -2.73
CA SER A 13 19.76 8.29 -2.53
C SER A 13 18.85 7.55 -1.54
N ASN A 14 18.24 8.28 -0.59
CA ASN A 14 17.40 7.75 0.48
C ASN A 14 15.89 8.02 0.25
N LEU A 15 15.55 8.54 -0.92
CA LEU A 15 14.18 8.89 -1.26
C LEU A 15 13.42 7.66 -1.78
N VAL A 16 12.29 7.36 -1.16
CA VAL A 16 11.32 6.40 -1.69
C VAL A 16 9.99 7.10 -2.00
N PHE A 17 9.25 6.54 -2.95
CA PHE A 17 7.85 6.88 -3.11
C PHE A 17 6.98 5.65 -2.89
N LEU A 18 5.89 5.88 -2.18
CA LEU A 18 4.89 4.90 -1.83
C LEU A 18 3.77 5.02 -2.86
N SER A 19 3.44 3.91 -3.51
CA SER A 19 2.22 3.83 -4.30
C SER A 19 1.11 3.22 -3.44
N PHE A 20 0.07 3.99 -3.20
CA PHE A 20 -1.17 3.53 -2.57
C PHE A 20 -2.15 3.05 -3.64
N ARG A 21 -3.00 2.10 -3.26
CA ARG A 21 -4.19 1.75 -4.03
C ARG A 21 -5.38 2.37 -3.32
N PHE A 22 -6.25 3.00 -4.09
CA PHE A 22 -7.59 3.32 -3.63
C PHE A 22 -8.39 2.02 -3.61
N LEU A 23 -8.78 1.58 -2.42
CA LEU A 23 -9.78 0.52 -2.29
C LEU A 23 -11.07 1.09 -2.89
N TYR A 24 -11.63 0.40 -3.88
CA TYR A 24 -12.85 0.86 -4.55
C TYR A 24 -13.96 1.05 -3.50
N PRO A 25 -14.83 2.08 -3.64
CA PRO A 25 -15.76 2.49 -2.58
C PRO A 25 -16.78 1.39 -2.24
N PRO A 26 -17.37 1.44 -1.03
CA PRO A 26 -18.01 2.67 -0.56
C PRO A 26 -17.31 3.39 0.60
N LEU A 27 -16.05 3.11 0.93
CA LEU A 27 -15.42 3.73 2.11
C LEU A 27 -14.28 4.69 1.72
N PRO A 28 -14.55 6.00 1.60
CA PRO A 28 -13.53 7.07 1.62
C PRO A 28 -12.75 7.17 2.96
N ALA A 29 -12.78 6.13 3.79
CA ALA A 29 -12.25 6.14 5.16
C ALA A 29 -10.78 5.70 5.24
N TYR A 30 -10.24 5.00 4.23
CA TYR A 30 -8.89 4.46 4.31
C TYR A 30 -7.79 5.48 4.03
N GLU A 31 -8.10 6.53 3.28
CA GLU A 31 -7.18 7.65 3.03
C GLU A 31 -6.73 8.28 4.34
N GLU A 32 -7.65 8.49 5.28
CA GLU A 32 -7.38 9.07 6.60
C GLU A 32 -6.51 8.16 7.48
N PHE A 33 -6.46 6.86 7.20
CA PHE A 33 -5.58 5.92 7.90
C PHE A 33 -4.19 5.80 7.27
N ARG A 34 -3.89 6.46 6.14
CA ARG A 34 -2.57 6.35 5.50
C ARG A 34 -1.45 6.88 6.39
N LEU A 35 -1.61 8.08 6.96
CA LEU A 35 -0.60 8.64 7.87
C LEU A 35 -0.56 7.87 9.20
N PRO A 36 -1.68 7.62 9.89
CA PRO A 36 -1.67 6.81 11.11
C PRO A 36 -1.04 5.42 10.92
N GLU A 37 -1.27 4.75 9.78
CA GLU A 37 -0.63 3.47 9.48
C GLU A 37 0.89 3.63 9.38
N LEU A 38 1.38 4.61 8.62
CA LEU A 38 2.81 4.88 8.48
C LEU A 38 3.45 5.18 9.85
N GLU A 39 2.85 6.07 10.64
CA GLU A 39 3.33 6.45 11.96
C GLU A 39 3.39 5.26 12.92
N SER A 40 2.39 4.38 12.89
CA SER A 40 2.38 3.18 13.73
C SER A 40 3.48 2.19 13.34
N ILE A 41 3.70 2.00 12.04
CA ILE A 41 4.75 1.09 11.56
C ILE A 41 6.13 1.69 11.80
N ASP A 42 6.26 3.01 11.69
CA ASP A 42 7.48 3.74 12.05
C ASP A 42 7.87 3.49 13.50
N VAL A 43 6.91 3.61 14.42
CA VAL A 43 7.13 3.29 15.84
C VAL A 43 7.47 1.81 16.04
N LEU A 44 6.73 0.90 15.38
CA LEU A 44 6.89 -0.55 15.55
C LEU A 44 8.29 -1.04 15.15
N PHE A 45 8.86 -0.50 14.08
CA PHE A 45 10.15 -0.93 13.53
C PHE A 45 11.27 0.11 13.68
N ASN A 46 10.98 1.23 14.35
CA ASN A 46 11.87 2.38 14.48
C ASN A 46 12.44 2.78 13.11
N LEU A 47 11.58 3.10 12.14
CA LEU A 47 12.00 3.29 10.74
C LEU A 47 12.70 4.63 10.51
N GLY A 48 12.34 5.67 11.25
CA GLY A 48 12.80 7.03 11.05
C GLY A 48 12.24 7.63 9.77
N ILE A 49 10.92 7.48 9.53
CA ILE A 49 10.27 8.06 8.34
C ILE A 49 10.44 9.59 8.34
N ASP A 50 11.07 10.11 7.28
CA ASP A 50 11.19 11.55 7.04
C ASP A 50 10.16 11.99 6.00
N TYR A 51 9.30 12.95 6.35
CA TYR A 51 8.32 13.53 5.41
C TYR A 51 8.89 14.68 4.59
N LEU A 52 10.20 14.96 4.69
CA LEU A 52 10.98 15.83 3.80
C LEU A 52 10.51 17.29 3.79
N GLY A 53 9.78 17.70 4.85
CA GLY A 53 9.12 19.00 4.91
C GLY A 53 8.05 19.20 3.82
N LEU A 54 7.60 18.13 3.16
CA LEU A 54 6.59 18.18 2.10
C LEU A 54 5.19 18.27 2.71
N GLU A 55 4.33 19.04 2.06
CA GLU A 55 2.89 18.99 2.34
C GLU A 55 2.34 17.64 1.83
N LEU A 56 1.77 16.85 2.73
CA LEU A 56 1.28 15.51 2.44
C LEU A 56 -0.19 15.56 2.03
N ASP A 57 -0.46 15.15 0.80
CA ASP A 57 -1.83 14.96 0.32
C ASP A 57 -2.21 13.47 0.44
N ILE A 58 -2.93 13.14 1.52
CA ILE A 58 -3.39 11.77 1.79
C ILE A 58 -4.38 11.25 0.74
N TYR A 59 -4.96 12.12 -0.09
CA TYR A 59 -5.89 11.78 -1.16
C TYR A 59 -5.18 11.54 -2.50
N ARG A 60 -3.85 11.65 -2.58
CA ARG A 60 -3.09 11.26 -3.78
C ARG A 60 -2.65 9.80 -3.74
N PRO A 61 -2.60 9.10 -4.90
CA PRO A 61 -2.11 7.72 -4.98
C PRO A 61 -0.64 7.55 -4.64
N TYR A 62 0.16 8.62 -4.62
CA TYR A 62 1.59 8.54 -4.39
C TYR A 62 2.01 9.54 -3.32
N MET A 63 2.95 9.10 -2.47
CA MET A 63 3.55 9.92 -1.42
C MET A 63 5.06 9.72 -1.45
N LYS A 64 5.83 10.80 -1.30
CA LYS A 64 7.29 10.74 -1.15
C LYS A 64 7.63 10.76 0.34
N ILE A 65 8.51 9.87 0.75
CA ILE A 65 9.09 9.83 2.10
C ILE A 65 10.58 9.50 2.01
N GLY A 66 11.36 9.94 2.99
CA GLY A 66 12.73 9.50 3.20
C GLY A 66 12.78 8.27 4.11
N LEU A 67 13.63 7.32 3.75
CA LEU A 67 14.00 6.18 4.58
C LEU A 67 15.51 5.97 4.49
N GLU A 68 16.13 5.56 5.58
CA GLU A 68 17.59 5.40 5.66
C GLU A 68 18.15 4.42 4.61
N ASN A 69 17.43 3.34 4.30
CA ASN A 69 17.87 2.31 3.36
C ASN A 69 16.72 1.38 2.92
N ASP A 70 17.03 0.47 1.98
CA ASP A 70 16.06 -0.52 1.48
C ASP A 70 15.59 -1.53 2.53
N GLU A 71 16.37 -1.81 3.57
CA GLU A 71 15.96 -2.72 4.63
C GLU A 71 14.79 -2.11 5.40
N LYS A 72 14.86 -0.82 5.74
CA LYS A 72 13.75 -0.07 6.34
C LYS A 72 12.52 -0.04 5.42
N ALA A 73 12.72 0.14 4.11
CA ALA A 73 11.63 0.06 3.13
C ALA A 73 10.97 -1.33 3.10
N ARG A 74 11.76 -2.41 3.17
CA ARG A 74 11.23 -3.79 3.25
C ARG A 74 10.50 -4.05 4.56
N LEU A 75 10.99 -3.52 5.69
CA LEU A 75 10.28 -3.58 6.97
C LEU A 75 8.93 -2.86 6.88
N LEU A 76 8.87 -1.67 6.30
CA LEU A 76 7.61 -0.96 6.04
C LEU A 76 6.65 -1.81 5.18
N GLY A 77 7.14 -2.35 4.06
CA GLY A 77 6.36 -3.20 3.15
C GLY A 77 5.92 -4.53 3.77
N SER A 78 6.66 -5.05 4.75
CA SER A 78 6.31 -6.27 5.49
C SER A 78 5.06 -6.10 6.36
N ARG A 79 4.58 -4.86 6.57
CA ARG A 79 3.51 -4.55 7.50
C ARG A 79 2.39 -3.67 6.94
N ALA A 80 2.72 -2.76 6.02
CA ALA A 80 1.76 -1.78 5.51
C ALA A 80 0.67 -2.44 4.64
N VAL A 81 -0.59 -2.23 5.00
CA VAL A 81 -1.77 -2.79 4.36
C VAL A 81 -2.26 -1.88 3.23
N LEU A 82 -2.16 -0.56 3.40
CA LEU A 82 -2.64 0.42 2.41
C LEU A 82 -1.63 0.67 1.29
N ILE A 83 -0.36 0.35 1.49
CA ILE A 83 0.69 0.48 0.48
C ILE A 83 0.59 -0.66 -0.54
N LYS A 84 0.69 -0.32 -1.83
CA LYS A 84 0.77 -1.29 -2.93
C LYS A 84 2.22 -1.68 -3.18
N HIS A 85 3.03 -0.67 -3.46
CA HIS A 85 4.41 -0.80 -3.85
C HIS A 85 5.22 0.27 -3.12
N ILE A 86 6.42 -0.10 -2.70
CA ILE A 86 7.44 0.83 -2.21
C ILE A 86 8.54 0.87 -3.26
N LEU A 87 8.84 2.06 -3.74
CA LEU A 87 9.75 2.26 -4.85
C LEU A 87 10.87 3.21 -4.45
N ARG A 88 12.11 2.85 -4.79
CA ARG A 88 13.20 3.80 -4.76
C ARG A 88 12.96 4.83 -5.86
N HIS A 89 13.03 6.10 -5.50
CA HIS A 89 12.80 7.20 -6.43
C HIS A 89 13.99 7.35 -7.40
N TRP A 90 13.68 7.50 -8.69
CA TRP A 90 14.66 7.91 -9.70
C TRP A 90 14.29 9.25 -10.33
N ALA A 91 13.02 9.43 -10.71
CA ALA A 91 12.51 10.71 -11.22
C ALA A 91 10.99 10.79 -11.09
N ASP A 92 10.47 12.01 -10.95
CA ASP A 92 9.03 12.28 -11.02
C ASP A 92 8.78 13.65 -11.67
N ALA A 93 7.78 13.75 -12.55
CA ALA A 93 7.54 14.98 -13.33
C ALA A 93 6.09 15.07 -13.87
N PRO A 94 5.59 16.27 -14.19
CA PRO A 94 4.26 16.44 -14.79
C PRO A 94 4.19 16.09 -16.28
N SER A 95 5.32 15.82 -16.94
CA SER A 95 5.38 15.49 -18.37
C SER A 95 6.55 14.57 -18.71
N TYR A 96 6.41 13.80 -19.80
CA TYR A 96 7.46 12.88 -20.26
C TYR A 96 8.78 13.57 -20.65
N PRO A 97 8.79 14.70 -21.38
CA PRO A 97 10.04 15.39 -21.68
C PRO A 97 10.82 15.77 -20.43
N GLU A 98 10.11 16.28 -19.41
CA GLU A 98 10.72 16.66 -18.13
C GLU A 98 11.17 15.44 -17.32
N LEU A 99 10.36 14.37 -17.30
CA LEU A 99 10.73 13.11 -16.66
C LEU A 99 12.04 12.56 -17.23
N HIS A 100 12.16 12.52 -18.56
CA HIS A 100 13.35 12.01 -19.23
C HIS A 100 14.58 12.90 -18.97
N ARG A 101 14.40 14.22 -18.90
CA ARG A 101 15.48 15.15 -18.54
C ARG A 101 15.99 14.87 -17.13
N LEU A 102 15.09 14.86 -16.14
CA LEU A 102 15.43 14.60 -14.73
C LEU A 102 16.03 13.21 -14.52
N ASN A 103 15.48 12.18 -15.16
CA ASN A 103 16.00 10.82 -15.01
C ASN A 103 17.41 10.68 -15.62
N LYS A 104 17.74 11.41 -16.69
CA LYS A 104 19.11 11.44 -17.23
C LYS A 104 20.07 12.16 -16.29
N GLU A 105 19.63 13.25 -15.65
CA GLU A 105 20.43 13.94 -14.63
C GLU A 105 20.68 13.06 -13.40
N ASN A 106 19.74 12.15 -13.11
CA ASN A 106 19.80 11.19 -12.01
C ASN A 106 20.42 9.83 -12.41
N GLU A 107 21.27 9.78 -13.44
CA GLU A 107 21.94 8.55 -13.91
C GLU A 107 22.61 7.75 -12.79
N ALA A 108 23.27 8.44 -11.86
CA ALA A 108 23.93 7.82 -10.72
C ALA A 108 22.99 7.00 -9.80
N LEU A 109 21.67 7.24 -9.83
CA LEU A 109 20.70 6.50 -9.03
C LEU A 109 20.30 5.15 -9.64
N TRP A 110 20.47 4.98 -10.96
CA TRP A 110 19.97 3.82 -11.70
C TRP A 110 21.00 3.09 -12.55
N ALA A 111 22.16 3.69 -12.84
CA ALA A 111 23.18 3.11 -13.71
C ALA A 111 23.65 1.72 -13.26
N ASP A 112 23.89 1.53 -11.96
CA ASP A 112 24.32 0.23 -11.41
C ASP A 112 23.31 -0.90 -11.67
N TYR A 113 22.02 -0.57 -11.80
CA TYR A 113 20.97 -1.55 -12.08
C TYR A 113 20.92 -1.94 -13.56
N ALA A 114 21.42 -1.10 -14.48
CA ALA A 114 21.41 -1.36 -15.92
C ALA A 114 22.22 -2.61 -16.31
N GLU A 115 23.22 -2.95 -15.48
CA GLU A 115 24.08 -4.14 -15.59
C GLU A 115 23.42 -5.42 -15.04
N SER A 116 22.18 -5.36 -14.55
CA SER A 116 21.48 -6.55 -14.02
C SER A 116 21.25 -7.60 -15.10
N HIS A 117 21.39 -8.89 -14.74
CA HIS A 117 21.25 -9.99 -15.70
C HIS A 117 19.81 -10.17 -16.16
N THR A 118 18.83 -9.87 -15.29
CA THR A 118 17.41 -9.89 -15.65
C THR A 118 16.68 -8.65 -15.15
N PHE A 119 15.78 -8.14 -15.98
CA PHE A 119 14.92 -7.02 -15.59
C PHE A 119 13.53 -7.13 -16.19
N LYS A 120 12.59 -6.35 -15.68
CA LYS A 120 11.35 -6.02 -16.37
C LYS A 120 10.97 -4.56 -16.12
N VAL A 121 10.19 -4.02 -17.05
CA VAL A 121 9.59 -2.69 -16.90
C VAL A 121 8.07 -2.86 -16.76
N THR A 122 7.53 -2.37 -15.64
CA THR A 122 6.11 -2.40 -15.32
C THR A 122 5.52 -1.01 -15.53
N VAL A 123 4.55 -0.90 -16.44
CA VAL A 123 3.82 0.35 -16.69
C VAL A 123 2.43 0.28 -16.08
N ASN A 124 2.14 1.20 -15.17
CA ASN A 124 0.87 1.31 -14.46
C ASN A 124 0.27 2.72 -14.62
N SER A 125 -1.03 2.83 -14.32
CA SER A 125 -1.70 4.13 -14.25
C SER A 125 -2.75 4.14 -13.14
N TYR A 126 -2.97 5.32 -12.56
CA TYR A 126 -4.10 5.63 -11.70
C TYR A 126 -5.20 6.37 -12.50
N LYS A 127 -6.46 6.00 -12.27
CA LYS A 127 -7.69 6.45 -12.97
C LYS A 127 -7.80 6.12 -14.46
N THR A 128 -6.74 5.67 -15.15
CA THR A 128 -6.81 5.23 -16.55
C THR A 128 -6.27 3.82 -16.77
N THR A 129 -6.70 3.19 -17.86
CA THR A 129 -6.11 1.93 -18.33
C THR A 129 -5.12 2.22 -19.46
N VAL A 130 -3.88 1.77 -19.30
CA VAL A 130 -2.83 1.91 -20.32
C VAL A 130 -2.91 0.73 -21.28
N THR A 131 -3.10 1.01 -22.58
CA THR A 131 -3.14 -0.03 -23.63
C THR A 131 -1.77 -0.68 -23.81
N GLN A 132 -1.74 -1.91 -24.34
CA GLN A 132 -0.47 -2.62 -24.57
C GLN A 132 0.46 -1.88 -25.54
N GLY A 133 -0.09 -1.26 -26.60
CA GLY A 133 0.68 -0.41 -27.51
C GLY A 133 1.34 0.77 -26.79
N ARG A 134 0.57 1.47 -25.94
CA ARG A 134 1.10 2.57 -25.14
C ARG A 134 2.15 2.11 -24.13
N LYS A 135 1.95 0.96 -23.47
CA LYS A 135 2.98 0.39 -22.58
C LYS A 135 4.29 0.17 -23.32
N LYS A 136 4.24 -0.38 -24.54
CA LYS A 136 5.43 -0.59 -25.37
C LYS A 136 6.12 0.74 -25.69
N GLU A 137 5.38 1.76 -26.15
CA GLU A 137 5.94 3.09 -26.43
C GLU A 137 6.64 3.71 -25.21
N LEU A 138 6.03 3.57 -24.02
CA LEU A 138 6.56 4.10 -22.76
C LEU A 138 7.81 3.36 -22.31
N ILE A 139 7.89 2.05 -22.57
CA ILE A 139 9.10 1.27 -22.29
C ILE A 139 10.21 1.66 -23.28
N GLU A 140 9.89 1.82 -24.56
CA GLU A 140 10.85 2.22 -25.59
C GLU A 140 11.39 3.64 -25.38
N SER A 141 10.58 4.55 -24.80
CA SER A 141 11.05 5.91 -24.47
C SER A 141 12.11 5.94 -23.36
N LEU A 142 12.25 4.86 -22.59
CA LEU A 142 13.30 4.67 -21.58
C LEU A 142 14.58 4.03 -22.14
N SER A 143 14.69 3.82 -23.46
CA SER A 143 15.84 3.17 -24.11
C SER A 143 17.21 3.81 -23.80
N TYR A 144 17.25 5.09 -23.45
CA TYR A 144 18.49 5.77 -23.03
C TYR A 144 19.07 5.25 -21.70
N MET A 145 18.31 4.48 -20.91
CA MET A 145 18.78 3.87 -19.67
C MET A 145 19.64 2.62 -19.91
N ASP A 146 19.65 2.12 -21.15
CA ASP A 146 20.55 1.07 -21.63
C ASP A 146 20.60 -0.25 -20.85
N PHE A 147 19.50 -0.66 -20.22
CA PHE A 147 19.41 -1.96 -19.53
C PHE A 147 19.67 -3.12 -20.50
N ARG A 148 20.76 -3.87 -20.28
CA ARG A 148 21.23 -4.94 -21.18
C ARG A 148 20.79 -6.36 -20.80
N GLY A 149 20.22 -6.52 -19.61
CA GLY A 149 19.76 -7.82 -19.11
C GLY A 149 18.69 -8.49 -19.96
N THR A 150 18.42 -9.76 -19.69
CA THR A 150 17.32 -10.50 -20.31
C THR A 150 15.99 -10.12 -19.66
N ILE A 151 14.94 -9.94 -20.46
CA ILE A 151 13.61 -9.64 -19.93
C ILE A 151 13.03 -10.87 -19.21
N ASN A 152 12.73 -10.76 -17.92
CA ASN A 152 12.05 -11.80 -17.12
C ASN A 152 10.78 -11.22 -16.48
N LEU A 153 9.61 -11.69 -16.91
CA LEU A 153 8.33 -11.14 -16.48
C LEU A 153 7.87 -11.68 -15.11
N GLN A 154 8.38 -12.83 -14.69
CA GLN A 154 7.94 -13.55 -13.50
C GLN A 154 8.79 -13.18 -12.29
N ASP A 155 10.11 -13.32 -12.40
CA ASP A 155 11.05 -13.16 -11.28
C ASP A 155 12.36 -12.47 -11.72
N PRO A 156 12.30 -11.16 -12.03
CA PRO A 156 13.49 -10.40 -12.42
C PRO A 156 14.33 -10.00 -11.19
N GLN A 157 15.64 -9.79 -11.40
CA GLN A 157 16.49 -9.15 -10.39
C GLN A 157 16.08 -7.69 -10.18
N VAL A 158 15.68 -7.00 -11.25
CA VAL A 158 15.26 -5.60 -11.22
C VAL A 158 13.89 -5.41 -11.84
N GLU A 159 12.97 -4.80 -11.09
CA GLU A 159 11.68 -4.33 -11.60
C GLU A 159 11.67 -2.80 -11.62
N ILE A 160 11.76 -2.23 -12.82
CA ILE A 160 11.56 -0.79 -13.06
C ILE A 160 10.06 -0.54 -13.13
N MET A 161 9.56 0.47 -12.44
CA MET A 161 8.15 0.84 -12.52
C MET A 161 8.02 2.27 -13.02
N LEU A 162 7.21 2.44 -14.06
CA LEU A 162 6.74 3.73 -14.55
C LEU A 162 5.24 3.83 -14.31
N SER A 163 4.82 4.85 -13.59
CA SER A 163 3.42 4.99 -13.19
C SER A 163 2.88 6.37 -13.50
N GLU A 164 1.77 6.41 -14.24
CA GLU A 164 1.06 7.66 -14.53
C GLU A 164 -0.01 7.93 -13.46
N GLU A 165 -0.05 9.15 -12.95
CA GLU A 165 -1.10 9.66 -12.09
C GLU A 165 -2.02 10.55 -12.91
N HIS A 166 -3.29 10.15 -13.07
CA HIS A 166 -4.30 10.98 -13.69
C HIS A 166 -5.31 11.49 -12.68
N TYR A 167 -5.93 12.63 -13.02
CA TYR A 167 -7.04 13.21 -12.27
C TYR A 167 -8.18 13.58 -13.20
N SER A 168 -9.40 13.64 -12.65
CA SER A 168 -10.58 14.11 -13.37
C SER A 168 -10.65 15.63 -13.18
N ALA A 169 -10.63 16.39 -14.25
CA ALA A 169 -10.68 17.85 -14.16
C ALA A 169 -12.07 18.40 -13.75
N ASP A 170 -13.13 17.57 -13.78
CA ASP A 170 -14.49 17.90 -13.30
C ASP A 170 -14.93 16.97 -12.13
N GLY A 171 -13.99 16.28 -11.47
CA GLY A 171 -14.28 15.30 -10.40
C GLY A 171 -14.42 15.94 -9.01
N PRO A 172 -14.81 15.17 -7.98
CA PRO A 172 -14.95 15.63 -6.59
C PRO A 172 -13.63 16.11 -5.92
N ASP A 173 -12.53 16.11 -6.67
CA ASP A 173 -11.30 16.84 -6.32
C ASP A 173 -11.50 18.38 -6.53
N ASP A 174 -12.65 18.79 -7.07
CA ASP A 174 -13.16 20.16 -7.18
C ASP A 174 -14.42 20.31 -6.29
N ASN A 175 -14.47 21.34 -5.43
CA ASN A 175 -15.38 21.46 -4.28
C ASN A 175 -16.87 21.77 -4.62
N ALA A 176 -17.47 21.17 -5.64
CA ALA A 176 -18.85 21.45 -6.08
C ALA A 176 -19.82 20.25 -5.87
N PRO A 177 -21.08 20.48 -5.43
CA PRO A 177 -22.00 19.39 -5.08
C PRO A 177 -22.83 18.84 -6.27
N ALA A 178 -23.05 17.52 -6.18
CA ALA A 178 -24.23 16.72 -6.56
C ALA A 178 -24.48 16.21 -8.01
N ILE A 179 -24.45 14.86 -8.11
CA ILE A 179 -25.41 13.89 -8.70
C ILE A 179 -26.07 14.17 -10.07
N GLY A 180 -25.81 13.23 -11.02
CA GLY A 180 -26.70 12.88 -12.15
C GLY A 180 -26.10 13.17 -13.53
N ILE A 181 -26.06 12.16 -14.42
CA ILE A 181 -25.58 12.23 -15.83
C ILE A 181 -24.05 12.46 -16.02
N ASP A 182 -23.36 12.96 -14.99
CA ASP A 182 -21.96 13.39 -15.02
C ASP A 182 -20.90 12.27 -15.19
N GLN A 183 -21.23 11.00 -14.96
CA GLN A 183 -20.24 9.90 -15.02
C GLN A 183 -19.64 9.66 -16.41
N VAL A 184 -20.37 9.92 -17.50
CA VAL A 184 -19.86 9.73 -18.86
C VAL A 184 -18.99 10.92 -19.31
N LEU A 185 -19.36 12.15 -18.91
CA LEU A 185 -18.54 13.34 -19.15
C LEU A 185 -17.23 13.31 -18.34
N ARG A 186 -17.25 12.80 -17.10
CA ARG A 186 -16.07 12.60 -16.25
C ARG A 186 -14.96 11.74 -16.87
N MET A 187 -15.29 10.82 -17.79
CA MET A 187 -14.29 10.04 -18.52
C MET A 187 -13.57 10.84 -19.62
N THR A 188 -14.17 11.92 -20.11
CA THR A 188 -13.62 12.72 -21.22
C THR A 188 -12.65 13.82 -20.78
N ASN A 189 -12.61 14.16 -19.49
CA ASN A 189 -11.73 15.21 -18.95
C ASN A 189 -10.68 14.64 -17.96
N ILE A 190 -10.16 13.45 -18.26
CA ILE A 190 -9.05 12.86 -17.50
C ILE A 190 -7.73 13.44 -18.01
N ARG A 191 -6.94 14.02 -17.12
CA ARG A 191 -5.65 14.64 -17.43
C ARG A 191 -4.51 13.98 -16.68
N LEU A 192 -3.37 13.88 -17.32
CA LEU A 192 -2.12 13.48 -16.67
C LEU A 192 -1.74 14.56 -15.65
N ARG A 193 -1.58 14.16 -14.39
CA ARG A 193 -1.11 15.02 -13.29
C ARG A 193 0.40 14.89 -13.15
N TRP A 194 0.88 13.66 -13.07
CA TRP A 194 2.25 13.35 -12.68
C TRP A 194 2.69 11.99 -13.22
N ILE A 195 3.99 11.80 -13.40
CA ILE A 195 4.60 10.54 -13.79
C ILE A 195 5.67 10.20 -12.75
N TRP A 196 5.70 8.94 -12.35
CA TRP A 196 6.58 8.41 -11.31
C TRP A 196 7.46 7.31 -11.90
N LEU A 197 8.77 7.42 -11.74
CA LEU A 197 9.74 6.44 -12.22
C LEU A 197 10.68 6.03 -11.09
N GLY A 198 10.87 4.73 -10.95
CA GLY A 198 11.77 4.20 -9.93
C GLY A 198 11.94 2.69 -9.97
N LEU A 199 12.77 2.20 -9.05
CA LEU A 199 12.98 0.78 -8.80
C LEU A 199 11.97 0.27 -7.77
N LYS A 200 11.26 -0.81 -8.08
CA LYS A 200 10.39 -1.46 -7.09
C LYS A 200 11.25 -2.22 -6.06
N ILE A 201 11.20 -1.79 -4.80
CA ILE A 201 11.91 -2.45 -3.68
C ILE A 201 11.10 -3.65 -3.21
N CYS A 202 9.83 -3.43 -2.85
CA CYS A 202 8.93 -4.46 -2.34
C CYS A 202 7.45 -4.08 -2.49
N ASP A 203 6.58 -5.05 -2.24
CA ASP A 203 5.13 -4.87 -2.13
C ASP A 203 4.72 -4.66 -0.67
N GLY A 204 3.57 -4.02 -0.46
CA GLY A 204 2.89 -4.00 0.84
C GLY A 204 2.09 -5.29 1.10
N GLN A 205 1.49 -5.39 2.27
CA GLN A 205 0.70 -6.53 2.73
C GLN A 205 -0.79 -6.46 2.32
N ARG A 206 -1.15 -5.73 1.27
CA ARG A 206 -2.57 -5.59 0.88
C ARG A 206 -3.27 -6.93 0.60
N HIS A 207 -2.54 -7.95 0.16
CA HIS A 207 -3.10 -9.28 -0.07
C HIS A 207 -3.76 -9.87 1.20
N LEU A 208 -3.40 -9.39 2.39
CA LEU A 208 -4.04 -9.77 3.64
C LEU A 208 -5.52 -9.36 3.70
N VAL A 209 -5.91 -8.24 3.10
CA VAL A 209 -7.33 -7.82 3.03
C VAL A 209 -8.16 -8.89 2.31
N ASP A 210 -7.64 -9.42 1.20
CA ASP A 210 -8.29 -10.48 0.43
C ASP A 210 -8.24 -11.84 1.14
N LYS A 211 -7.17 -12.10 1.91
CA LYS A 211 -7.03 -13.30 2.74
C LYS A 211 -8.05 -13.33 3.87
N PHE A 212 -8.23 -12.21 4.56
CA PHE A 212 -9.15 -12.06 5.69
C PHE A 212 -10.57 -11.65 5.29
N ASP A 213 -10.87 -11.57 3.98
CA ASP A 213 -12.20 -11.27 3.47
C ASP A 213 -13.24 -12.16 4.16
N LEU A 214 -14.20 -11.51 4.80
CA LEU A 214 -15.27 -12.14 5.57
C LEU A 214 -16.05 -13.13 4.72
N LYS A 215 -16.19 -12.90 3.41
CA LYS A 215 -16.90 -13.80 2.50
C LYS A 215 -16.22 -15.16 2.34
N LYS A 216 -14.93 -15.24 2.65
CA LYS A 216 -14.13 -16.48 2.58
C LYS A 216 -13.98 -17.16 3.94
N ARG A 217 -14.43 -16.53 5.03
CA ARG A 217 -14.28 -17.04 6.39
C ARG A 217 -15.25 -18.19 6.64
N ILE A 218 -14.74 -19.27 7.24
CA ILE A 218 -15.54 -20.47 7.54
C ILE A 218 -16.65 -20.20 8.57
N TYR A 219 -16.42 -19.32 9.54
CA TYR A 219 -17.45 -18.84 10.46
C TYR A 219 -17.67 -17.33 10.30
N ILE A 220 -18.85 -16.94 9.83
CA ILE A 220 -19.26 -15.54 9.71
C ILE A 220 -20.53 -15.28 10.53
N GLY A 221 -20.59 -14.09 11.13
CA GLY A 221 -21.74 -13.59 11.87
C GLY A 221 -22.10 -12.18 11.40
N ASN A 222 -23.29 -11.72 11.79
CA ASN A 222 -23.88 -10.48 11.27
C ASN A 222 -23.09 -9.22 11.62
N THR A 223 -22.34 -9.23 12.72
CA THR A 223 -21.55 -8.09 13.23
C THR A 223 -20.07 -8.46 13.24
N SER A 224 -19.47 -8.50 12.05
CA SER A 224 -18.04 -8.77 11.90
C SER A 224 -17.34 -7.51 11.39
N MET A 225 -16.23 -7.13 12.04
CA MET A 225 -15.41 -6.04 11.51
C MET A 225 -14.77 -6.45 10.19
N GLU A 226 -14.71 -5.50 9.27
CA GLU A 226 -14.08 -5.64 7.96
C GLU A 226 -12.56 -5.88 8.09
N ALA A 227 -12.00 -6.62 7.13
CA ALA A 227 -10.62 -7.11 7.17
C ALA A 227 -9.56 -6.01 7.17
N GLY A 228 -9.66 -5.02 6.29
CA GLY A 228 -8.75 -3.88 6.20
C GLY A 228 -8.71 -3.07 7.49
N LEU A 229 -9.86 -2.71 8.06
CA LEU A 229 -9.92 -2.00 9.34
C LEU A 229 -9.32 -2.83 10.49
N SER A 230 -9.58 -4.14 10.53
CA SER A 230 -9.01 -5.01 11.57
C SER A 230 -7.47 -5.04 11.52
N LEU A 231 -6.89 -5.11 10.32
CA LEU A 231 -5.43 -5.09 10.13
C LEU A 231 -4.84 -3.72 10.49
N LEU A 232 -5.52 -2.63 10.11
CA LEU A 232 -5.12 -1.27 10.47
C LEU A 232 -5.16 -1.04 11.97
N MET A 233 -6.21 -1.48 12.65
CA MET A 233 -6.32 -1.40 14.11
C MET A 233 -5.21 -2.19 14.80
N ALA A 234 -4.83 -3.36 14.28
CA ALA A 234 -3.69 -4.10 14.80
C ALA A 234 -2.36 -3.35 14.57
N ASN A 235 -2.23 -2.59 13.48
CA ASN A 235 -1.09 -1.67 13.29
C ASN A 235 -1.14 -0.53 14.32
N GLN A 236 -2.28 0.14 14.50
CA GLN A 236 -2.45 1.22 15.48
C GLN A 236 -2.19 0.77 16.92
N GLY A 237 -2.54 -0.48 17.25
CA GLY A 237 -2.24 -1.09 18.54
C GLY A 237 -0.78 -1.55 18.70
N LEU A 238 0.08 -1.28 17.71
CA LEU A 238 1.49 -1.70 17.67
C LEU A 238 1.65 -3.22 17.91
N VAL A 239 0.69 -4.01 17.45
CA VAL A 239 0.60 -5.43 17.76
C VAL A 239 1.76 -6.17 17.09
N GLY A 240 2.51 -6.96 17.85
CA GLY A 240 3.62 -7.73 17.32
C GLY A 240 3.85 -9.05 18.07
N PRO A 241 4.91 -9.78 17.71
CA PRO A 241 5.32 -10.97 18.44
C PRO A 241 5.49 -10.68 19.94
N GLY A 242 4.84 -11.48 20.79
CA GLY A 242 4.88 -11.32 22.25
C GLY A 242 3.86 -10.34 22.83
N SER A 243 3.11 -9.59 22.00
CA SER A 243 1.96 -8.83 22.46
C SER A 243 0.87 -9.76 23.00
N VAL A 244 0.11 -9.30 23.99
CA VAL A 244 -1.13 -9.94 24.44
C VAL A 244 -2.28 -9.01 24.10
N VAL A 245 -3.22 -9.47 23.29
CA VAL A 245 -4.38 -8.69 22.86
C VAL A 245 -5.64 -9.30 23.47
N ASN A 246 -6.40 -8.47 24.19
CA ASN A 246 -7.73 -8.82 24.66
C ASN A 246 -8.77 -8.06 23.83
N ASP A 247 -9.66 -8.78 23.18
CA ASP A 247 -10.83 -8.21 22.50
C ASP A 247 -12.10 -8.54 23.31
N PRO A 248 -12.62 -7.59 24.12
CA PRO A 248 -13.73 -7.86 25.02
C PRO A 248 -15.10 -7.91 24.33
N PHE A 249 -15.17 -7.67 23.01
CA PHE A 249 -16.39 -7.72 22.19
C PHE A 249 -16.11 -8.42 20.86
N THR A 250 -15.57 -9.62 20.96
CA THR A 250 -14.86 -10.21 19.82
C THR A 250 -15.75 -10.64 18.67
N GLY A 251 -17.05 -10.85 18.91
CA GLY A 251 -17.99 -11.32 17.92
C GLY A 251 -17.48 -12.56 17.22
N THR A 252 -17.13 -12.44 15.93
CA THR A 252 -16.62 -13.56 15.12
C THR A 252 -15.09 -13.62 15.01
N GLY A 253 -14.36 -12.79 15.76
CA GLY A 253 -12.91 -12.88 15.93
C GLY A 253 -12.07 -12.05 14.96
N SER A 254 -12.62 -11.08 14.22
CA SER A 254 -11.86 -10.32 13.21
C SER A 254 -10.57 -9.68 13.78
N MET A 255 -10.64 -9.06 14.96
CA MET A 255 -9.44 -8.49 15.61
C MET A 255 -8.49 -9.55 16.14
N LEU A 256 -9.02 -10.68 16.63
CA LEU A 256 -8.21 -11.80 17.11
C LEU A 256 -7.35 -12.34 15.96
N TYR A 257 -7.94 -12.62 14.80
CA TYR A 257 -7.18 -13.17 13.68
C TYR A 257 -6.15 -12.19 13.12
N ALA A 258 -6.51 -10.90 12.98
CA ALA A 258 -5.58 -9.87 12.53
C ALA A 258 -4.41 -9.69 13.51
N SER A 259 -4.69 -9.66 14.81
CA SER A 259 -3.64 -9.51 15.83
C SER A 259 -2.77 -10.77 15.96
N ALA A 260 -3.37 -11.95 15.92
CA ALA A 260 -2.67 -13.23 15.97
C ALA A 260 -1.79 -13.46 14.73
N TRP A 261 -2.24 -12.99 13.55
CA TRP A 261 -1.45 -12.99 12.31
C TRP A 261 -0.12 -12.23 12.48
N TYR A 262 -0.16 -11.16 13.26
CA TYR A 262 1.01 -10.36 13.61
C TYR A 262 1.80 -10.90 14.81
N GLY A 263 1.49 -12.12 15.26
CA GLY A 263 2.27 -12.84 16.27
C GLY A 263 1.84 -12.61 17.72
N ALA A 264 0.75 -11.87 17.96
CA ALA A 264 0.23 -11.68 19.30
C ALA A 264 -0.43 -12.95 19.84
N TYR A 265 -0.40 -13.13 21.16
CA TYR A 265 -1.31 -14.04 21.85
C TYR A 265 -2.64 -13.33 22.07
N VAL A 266 -3.74 -13.95 21.66
CA VAL A 266 -5.04 -13.30 21.62
C VAL A 266 -6.05 -14.01 22.51
N PHE A 267 -6.82 -13.22 23.24
CA PHE A 267 -7.93 -13.66 24.07
C PHE A 267 -9.17 -12.86 23.69
N GLY A 268 -10.30 -13.54 23.56
CA GLY A 268 -11.57 -12.91 23.20
C GLY A 268 -12.65 -13.16 24.24
N SER A 269 -13.52 -12.18 24.43
CA SER A 269 -14.81 -12.40 25.09
C SER A 269 -15.95 -11.77 24.32
N ASP A 270 -17.14 -12.32 24.48
CA ASP A 270 -18.38 -11.74 23.99
C ASP A 270 -19.55 -12.21 24.85
N ILE A 271 -20.60 -11.42 24.92
CA ILE A 271 -21.84 -11.82 25.60
C ILE A 271 -22.57 -12.91 24.79
N ASP A 272 -22.43 -12.90 23.47
CA ASP A 272 -22.93 -13.98 22.64
C ASP A 272 -21.89 -15.09 22.56
N GLY A 273 -22.07 -16.17 23.33
CA GLY A 273 -21.18 -17.34 23.28
C GLY A 273 -21.30 -18.20 22.01
N ARG A 274 -22.21 -17.91 21.07
CA ARG A 274 -22.42 -18.75 19.87
C ARG A 274 -21.19 -18.84 18.96
N PRO A 275 -20.43 -17.76 18.68
CA PRO A 275 -19.19 -17.81 17.90
C PRO A 275 -18.10 -18.68 18.53
N MET A 276 -18.00 -18.69 19.86
CA MET A 276 -17.00 -19.47 20.59
C MET A 276 -17.38 -20.94 20.66
N ARG A 277 -18.62 -21.23 21.09
CA ARG A 277 -19.12 -22.62 21.20
C ARG A 277 -19.19 -23.30 19.83
N GLY A 278 -19.55 -22.54 18.80
CA GLY A 278 -19.84 -23.06 17.47
C GLY A 278 -21.07 -23.98 17.45
N LYS A 279 -21.59 -24.24 16.24
CA LYS A 279 -22.50 -25.37 16.00
C LYS A 279 -21.85 -26.36 15.05
N GLU A 280 -21.47 -25.86 13.88
CA GLU A 280 -20.69 -26.59 12.87
C GLU A 280 -19.27 -26.03 12.77
N HIS A 281 -19.15 -24.70 12.80
CA HIS A 281 -17.90 -23.97 12.86
C HIS A 281 -17.92 -22.93 13.98
N SER A 282 -16.72 -22.54 14.40
CA SER A 282 -16.45 -21.61 15.50
C SER A 282 -15.31 -20.65 15.16
N ILE A 283 -15.00 -19.75 16.10
CA ILE A 283 -13.78 -18.92 16.04
C ILE A 283 -12.52 -19.77 15.89
N HIS A 284 -12.46 -20.93 16.56
CA HIS A 284 -11.28 -21.80 16.50
C HIS A 284 -11.06 -22.39 15.10
N ASP A 285 -12.14 -22.68 14.35
CA ASP A 285 -12.05 -23.14 12.96
C ASP A 285 -11.51 -22.06 12.04
N SER A 286 -11.97 -20.82 12.22
CA SER A 286 -11.46 -19.67 11.47
C SER A 286 -9.99 -19.39 11.80
N ALA A 287 -9.60 -19.49 13.07
CA ALA A 287 -8.20 -19.37 13.47
C ALA A 287 -7.31 -20.44 12.80
N ARG A 288 -7.80 -21.69 12.71
CA ARG A 288 -7.12 -22.77 11.96
C ARG A 288 -7.04 -22.45 10.46
N GLN A 289 -8.14 -21.99 9.85
CA GLN A 289 -8.17 -21.61 8.44
C GLN A 289 -7.08 -20.57 8.11
N TYR A 290 -6.88 -19.58 8.99
CA TYR A 290 -5.89 -18.54 8.78
C TYR A 290 -4.46 -18.93 9.22
N GLY A 291 -4.29 -20.08 9.88
CA GLY A 291 -2.99 -20.56 10.38
C GLY A 291 -2.51 -19.86 11.64
N VAL A 292 -3.44 -19.34 12.46
CA VAL A 292 -3.16 -18.54 13.66
C VAL A 292 -3.69 -19.17 14.96
N SER A 293 -4.13 -20.43 14.91
CA SER A 293 -4.72 -21.11 16.06
C SER A 293 -3.77 -21.26 17.25
N GLN A 294 -2.47 -21.37 17.01
CA GLN A 294 -1.44 -21.46 18.06
C GLN A 294 -1.31 -20.17 18.88
N ASN A 295 -1.81 -19.06 18.35
CA ASN A 295 -1.79 -17.74 18.98
C ASN A 295 -3.11 -17.44 19.72
N LEU A 296 -4.15 -18.24 19.52
CA LEU A 296 -5.44 -18.08 20.20
C LEU A 296 -5.38 -18.75 21.58
N LEU A 297 -5.33 -17.94 22.63
CA LEU A 297 -5.26 -18.42 24.02
C LEU A 297 -6.59 -19.04 24.44
N ASP A 298 -7.66 -18.26 24.38
CA ASP A 298 -9.02 -18.71 24.67
C ASP A 298 -10.05 -17.70 24.15
N CYS A 299 -11.28 -18.15 23.94
CA CYS A 299 -12.43 -17.30 23.66
C CYS A 299 -13.62 -17.71 24.53
N VAL A 300 -14.08 -16.80 25.38
CA VAL A 300 -15.13 -17.11 26.36
C VAL A 300 -16.44 -16.38 26.06
N GLY A 301 -17.52 -17.15 26.02
CA GLY A 301 -18.88 -16.61 26.01
C GLY A 301 -19.33 -16.29 27.44
N VAL A 302 -19.77 -15.06 27.67
CA VAL A 302 -20.38 -14.67 28.94
C VAL A 302 -21.86 -15.06 28.84
N PHE A 303 -22.19 -16.27 29.33
CA PHE A 303 -23.52 -16.92 29.45
C PHE A 303 -23.95 -17.95 28.36
#